data_AF-A0A1F6A9K0-F1
#
_entry.id   AF-A0A1F6A9K0-F1
#
_cell.length_a   1.000
_cell.length_b   1.000
_cell.length_c   1.000
_cell.angle_alpha   90.00
_cell.angle_beta   90.00
_cell.angle_gamma   90.00
#
_symmetry.space_group_name_H-M   'P 1'
#
loop_
_entity.id
_entity.type
_entity.pdbx_description
1 polymer ?
#
loop_
_entity_poly.entity_id
_entity_poly.type
_entity_poly.pdbx_seq_one_letter_code
_entity_poly.pdbx_strand_id
1 'polypeptide(L)'
;MYKQITSSRYFNLFIGVVLFLITSAAYFNILQNKLFFDDEELIYKNSYIQNLSYLPKYFTQNMTAGAGKISNMYRPLLLLSLAFDYRLWKLNPAGYHLTSIMLHFFNGLLVYLVLQKLFNKKFISFFTSLLFIIHPVQTEAVAYASGRTDPLYTYFLLGCLLITIQFFTSRRFNFMLFTGSAAFFIFSILSKESGIILPFLIILMLIFMNLKIKSRRPILLLGLFLTVDLIYIFLRFTKLNFLNSFNFYDVPTLYSSHLEVRLFTFSKVFFNYLLVLFFPKDLIVARKPEIITSFLNPWVLIFSFFVIVAIFIIAKYWKFNKIYFFAFGWFIITILPVSGIIPINNIEAEHYLYLPSVAVFSLVSFLIYKIWSNSRNYEIKRLFCVLVIMAVLLLFFRTVVRNYDWKDPESFYALSLKQSPWNISMRHNLAMTYAENRKISANFESDKKYKKA
;
A
#
# COMPACT_ATOMS: atom_id res chain seq x y z
N MET A 1 -15.12 -24.54 33.63
CA MET A 1 -13.65 -24.50 33.44
C MET A 1 -13.18 -24.60 31.97
N TYR A 2 -14.08 -24.65 30.97
CA TYR A 2 -13.75 -24.70 29.53
C TYR A 2 -14.05 -23.39 28.76
N LYS A 3 -14.08 -22.24 29.45
CA LYS A 3 -14.56 -20.97 28.88
C LYS A 3 -13.57 -19.79 28.99
N GLN A 4 -12.29 -20.05 29.27
CA GLN A 4 -11.31 -18.97 29.49
C GLN A 4 -9.91 -19.22 28.91
N ILE A 5 -9.73 -20.21 28.02
CA ILE A 5 -8.41 -20.53 27.44
C ILE A 5 -8.31 -20.22 25.94
N THR A 6 -9.42 -19.93 25.24
CA THR A 6 -9.42 -19.69 23.78
C THR A 6 -9.51 -18.20 23.36
N SER A 7 -9.38 -17.26 24.29
CA SER A 7 -9.06 -15.83 24.02
C SER A 7 -7.58 -15.50 24.30
N SER A 8 -6.79 -16.53 24.58
CA SER A 8 -5.46 -16.47 25.14
C SER A 8 -4.42 -15.99 24.13
N ARG A 9 -3.41 -15.24 24.61
CA ARG A 9 -2.18 -14.82 23.91
C ARG A 9 -1.65 -15.84 22.89
N TYR A 10 -1.74 -17.13 23.20
CA TYR A 10 -1.34 -18.23 22.31
C TYR A 10 -2.10 -18.29 20.99
N PHE A 11 -3.39 -17.95 20.94
CA PHE A 11 -4.16 -17.91 19.69
C PHE A 11 -3.66 -16.80 18.76
N ASN A 12 -3.38 -15.61 19.31
CA ASN A 12 -2.81 -14.53 18.51
C ASN A 12 -1.38 -14.86 18.04
N LEU A 13 -0.60 -15.55 18.88
CA LEU A 13 0.71 -16.06 18.48
C LEU A 13 0.60 -17.06 17.34
N PHE A 14 -0.33 -18.03 17.45
CA PHE A 14 -0.60 -19.01 16.39
C PHE A 14 -0.98 -18.33 15.08
N ILE A 15 -1.90 -17.36 15.11
CA ILE A 15 -2.27 -16.57 13.93
C ILE A 15 -1.05 -15.84 13.35
N GLY A 16 -0.21 -15.25 14.21
CA GLY A 16 1.05 -14.62 13.79
C GLY A 16 1.98 -15.60 13.06
N VAL A 17 2.18 -16.81 13.60
CA VAL A 17 3.00 -17.85 12.95
C VAL A 17 2.40 -18.28 11.61
N VAL A 18 1.08 -18.48 11.54
CA VAL A 18 0.41 -18.85 10.28
C VAL A 18 0.58 -17.76 9.22
N LEU A 19 0.33 -16.49 9.56
CA LEU A 19 0.53 -15.39 8.63
C LEU A 19 1.99 -15.27 8.19
N PHE A 20 2.95 -15.47 9.11
CA PHE A 20 4.38 -15.45 8.78
C PHE A 20 4.76 -16.51 7.77
N LEU A 21 4.32 -17.76 7.98
CA LEU A 21 4.61 -18.88 7.08
C LEU A 21 3.98 -18.65 5.70
N ILE A 22 2.73 -18.19 5.65
CA ILE A 22 2.02 -17.93 4.38
C ILE A 22 2.66 -16.76 3.63
N THR A 23 2.98 -15.64 4.29
CA THR A 23 3.67 -14.51 3.66
C THR A 23 5.04 -14.94 3.12
N SER A 24 5.80 -15.70 3.91
CA SER A 24 7.10 -16.22 3.49
C SER A 24 6.94 -17.12 2.25
N ALA A 25 5.99 -18.05 2.27
CA ALA A 25 5.73 -18.94 1.13
C ALA A 25 5.22 -18.21 -0.12
N ALA A 26 4.46 -17.12 0.03
CA ALA A 26 3.94 -16.34 -1.09
C ALA A 26 5.02 -15.50 -1.78
N TYR A 27 6.06 -15.07 -1.04
CA TYR A 27 7.06 -14.11 -1.52
C TYR A 27 8.51 -14.62 -1.48
N PHE A 28 8.80 -15.85 -1.07
CA PHE A 28 10.20 -16.30 -0.97
C PHE A 28 10.98 -16.14 -2.29
N ASN A 29 10.31 -16.24 -3.44
CA ASN A 29 10.94 -16.15 -4.75
C ASN A 29 11.43 -14.74 -5.10
N ILE A 30 10.94 -13.69 -4.44
CA ILE A 30 11.45 -12.33 -4.69
C ILE A 30 12.85 -12.09 -4.12
N LEU A 31 13.35 -12.95 -3.20
CA LEU A 31 14.69 -12.81 -2.64
C LEU A 31 15.80 -12.93 -3.71
N GLN A 32 15.48 -13.53 -4.86
CA GLN A 32 16.40 -13.69 -6.00
C GLN A 32 16.20 -12.62 -7.07
N ASN A 33 15.26 -11.69 -6.88
CA ASN A 33 14.99 -10.63 -7.85
C ASN A 33 16.13 -9.61 -7.85
N LYS A 34 16.35 -8.98 -9.02
CA LYS A 34 17.32 -7.89 -9.15
C LYS A 34 16.71 -6.58 -8.65
N LEU A 35 17.56 -5.67 -8.19
CA LEU A 35 17.20 -4.26 -7.98
C LEU A 35 17.27 -3.53 -9.33
N PHE A 36 16.21 -2.82 -9.72
CA PHE A 36 16.13 -2.06 -10.98
C PHE A 36 15.08 -0.93 -10.87
N PHE A 37 14.87 -0.20 -11.98
CA PHE A 37 13.94 0.95 -12.02
C PHE A 37 14.37 2.05 -11.03
N ASP A 38 13.51 2.60 -10.16
CA ASP A 38 13.96 3.67 -9.25
C ASP A 38 14.98 3.17 -8.21
N ASP A 39 15.19 1.85 -8.05
CA ASP A 39 16.28 1.32 -7.23
C ASP A 39 17.66 1.77 -7.74
N GLU A 40 17.79 2.06 -9.04
CA GLU A 40 19.01 2.62 -9.62
C GLU A 40 19.37 3.97 -8.98
N GLU A 41 18.37 4.84 -8.82
CA GLU A 41 18.54 6.17 -8.25
C GLU A 41 18.52 6.17 -6.73
N LEU A 42 17.75 5.27 -6.12
CA LEU A 42 17.53 5.25 -4.68
C LEU A 42 18.51 4.38 -3.93
N ILE A 43 19.10 3.37 -4.59
CA ILE A 43 20.02 2.41 -3.98
C ILE A 43 21.42 2.53 -4.59
N TYR A 44 21.55 2.26 -5.90
CA TYR A 44 22.87 2.15 -6.54
C TYR A 44 23.63 3.47 -6.61
N LYS A 45 22.97 4.54 -7.04
CA LYS A 45 23.59 5.87 -7.25
C LYS A 45 23.46 6.80 -6.04
N ASN A 46 22.70 6.41 -5.03
CA ASN A 46 22.37 7.29 -3.92
C ASN A 46 23.48 7.34 -2.85
N SER A 47 24.39 8.30 -2.96
CA SER A 47 25.47 8.50 -1.98
C SER A 47 24.97 8.73 -0.54
N TYR A 48 23.74 9.23 -0.36
CA TYR A 48 23.20 9.51 0.96
C TYR A 48 22.95 8.24 1.77
N ILE A 49 22.46 7.17 1.15
CA ILE A 49 22.22 5.90 1.87
C ILE A 49 23.52 5.13 2.13
N GLN A 50 24.56 5.40 1.34
CA GLN A 50 25.82 4.68 1.42
C GLN A 50 26.73 5.20 2.55
N ASN A 51 26.52 6.45 2.96
CA ASN A 51 27.26 7.09 4.05
C ASN A 51 26.32 7.80 5.04
N LEU A 52 26.28 7.30 6.27
CA LEU A 52 25.43 7.84 7.34
C LEU A 52 25.79 9.26 7.78
N SER A 53 26.95 9.81 7.38
CA SER A 53 27.26 11.23 7.59
C SER A 53 26.25 12.16 6.90
N TYR A 54 25.53 11.66 5.89
CA TYR A 54 24.47 12.39 5.20
C TYR A 54 23.08 12.25 5.84
N LEU A 55 22.94 11.60 7.00
CA LEU A 55 21.64 11.44 7.68
C LEU A 55 20.88 12.76 7.87
N PRO A 56 21.49 13.89 8.25
CA PRO A 56 20.77 15.17 8.33
C PRO A 56 20.16 15.62 7.00
N LYS A 57 20.75 15.21 5.87
CA LYS A 57 20.23 15.52 4.53
C LYS A 57 18.92 14.79 4.23
N TYR A 58 18.64 13.67 4.88
CA TYR A 58 17.41 12.91 4.64
C TYR A 58 16.18 13.77 5.00
N PHE A 59 16.31 14.62 6.02
CA PHE A 59 15.24 15.47 6.56
C PHE A 59 15.22 16.88 5.95
N THR A 60 16.11 17.19 5.01
CA THR A 60 16.21 18.53 4.39
C THR A 60 16.16 18.48 2.86
N GLN A 61 16.36 17.32 2.24
CA GLN A 61 16.43 17.14 0.79
C GLN A 61 15.39 16.12 0.30
N ASN A 62 15.16 16.10 -1.01
CA ASN A 62 14.31 15.09 -1.66
C ASN A 62 15.00 13.71 -1.70
N MET A 63 14.22 12.66 -1.91
CA MET A 63 14.72 11.27 -1.80
C MET A 63 15.75 10.87 -2.87
N THR A 64 15.79 11.55 -4.02
CA THR A 64 16.73 11.26 -5.12
C THR A 64 17.97 12.17 -5.12
N ALA A 65 18.05 13.13 -4.21
CA ALA A 65 19.12 14.13 -4.18
C ALA A 65 20.53 13.53 -4.06
N GLY A 66 20.68 12.42 -3.33
CA GLY A 66 21.98 11.74 -3.19
C GLY A 66 22.47 11.05 -4.46
N ALA A 67 21.61 10.89 -5.48
CA ALA A 67 21.97 10.45 -6.83
C ALA A 67 22.13 11.60 -7.82
N GLY A 68 22.13 12.85 -7.34
CA GLY A 68 22.25 14.05 -8.18
C GLY A 68 20.99 14.39 -8.98
N LYS A 69 19.83 13.80 -8.60
CA LYS A 69 18.54 14.08 -9.24
C LYS A 69 17.61 14.83 -8.30
N ILE A 70 16.77 15.69 -8.87
CA ILE A 70 15.75 16.41 -8.13
C ILE A 70 14.41 15.70 -8.35
N SER A 71 13.76 15.32 -7.26
CA SER A 71 12.37 14.90 -7.24
C SER A 71 11.58 15.74 -6.24
N ASN A 72 10.26 15.70 -6.36
CA ASN A 72 9.36 16.40 -5.45
C ASN A 72 8.92 15.53 -4.25
N MET A 73 9.59 14.41 -4.04
CA MET A 73 9.24 13.42 -3.02
C MET A 73 10.11 13.59 -1.77
N TYR A 74 9.45 13.83 -0.63
CA TYR A 74 10.08 13.95 0.68
C TYR A 74 9.75 12.72 1.53
N ARG A 75 10.69 11.76 1.64
CA ARG A 75 10.48 10.47 2.33
C ARG A 75 11.70 10.06 3.16
N PRO A 76 12.06 10.81 4.23
CA PRO A 76 13.24 10.55 5.04
C PRO A 76 13.28 9.14 5.65
N LEU A 77 12.14 8.58 6.06
CA LEU A 77 12.15 7.24 6.67
C LEU A 77 12.33 6.12 5.65
N LEU A 78 11.97 6.35 4.38
CA LEU A 78 12.34 5.44 3.30
C LEU A 78 13.86 5.43 3.12
N LEU A 79 14.51 6.60 3.08
CA LEU A 79 15.97 6.70 2.99
C LEU A 79 16.66 6.03 4.18
N LEU A 80 16.15 6.23 5.40
CA LEU A 80 16.67 5.58 6.60
C LEU A 80 16.55 4.06 6.51
N SER A 81 15.43 3.55 6.04
CA SER A 81 15.23 2.12 5.79
C SER A 81 16.23 1.57 4.75
N LEU A 82 16.47 2.31 3.67
CA LEU A 82 17.42 1.93 2.61
C LEU A 82 18.87 1.98 3.08
N ALA A 83 19.22 2.98 3.90
CA ALA A 83 20.55 3.10 4.50
C ALA A 83 20.83 1.97 5.50
N PHE A 84 19.83 1.55 6.26
CA PHE A 84 19.95 0.40 7.16
C PHE A 84 20.20 -0.90 6.37
N ASP A 85 19.45 -1.14 5.31
CA ASP A 85 19.70 -2.29 4.44
C ASP A 85 21.08 -2.22 3.79
N TYR A 86 21.49 -1.06 3.27
CA TYR A 86 22.81 -0.90 2.66
C TYR A 86 23.95 -1.17 3.66
N ARG A 87 23.77 -0.79 4.93
CA ARG A 87 24.76 -1.07 5.99
C ARG A 87 24.97 -2.57 6.18
N LEU A 88 23.89 -3.36 6.18
CA LEU A 88 23.92 -4.80 6.45
C LEU A 88 24.23 -5.64 5.21
N TRP A 89 23.64 -5.27 4.08
CA TRP A 89 23.57 -6.09 2.86
C TRP A 89 24.31 -5.50 1.67
N LYS A 90 24.77 -4.24 1.78
CA LYS A 90 25.35 -3.49 0.65
C LYS A 90 24.41 -3.53 -0.54
N LEU A 91 24.87 -3.93 -1.72
CA LEU A 91 24.06 -4.01 -2.94
C LEU A 91 23.41 -5.39 -3.13
N ASN A 92 23.43 -6.27 -2.12
CA ASN A 92 22.77 -7.57 -2.22
C ASN A 92 21.24 -7.41 -2.19
N PRO A 93 20.52 -7.71 -3.31
CA PRO A 93 19.07 -7.52 -3.40
C PRO A 93 18.26 -8.28 -2.34
N ALA A 94 18.74 -9.47 -1.94
CA ALA A 94 18.02 -10.35 -1.03
C ALA A 94 17.69 -9.67 0.30
N GLY A 95 18.58 -8.80 0.81
CA GLY A 95 18.36 -8.05 2.04
C GLY A 95 17.23 -7.04 1.96
N TYR A 96 17.15 -6.30 0.84
CA TYR A 96 16.10 -5.32 0.60
C TYR A 96 14.73 -6.00 0.46
N HIS A 97 14.67 -7.08 -0.31
CA HIS A 97 13.44 -7.87 -0.46
C HIS A 97 13.02 -8.54 0.85
N LEU A 98 13.96 -9.03 1.66
CA LEU A 98 13.66 -9.56 3.00
C LEU A 98 12.99 -8.48 3.87
N THR A 99 13.50 -7.26 3.87
CA THR A 99 12.88 -6.15 4.61
C THR A 99 11.46 -5.86 4.10
N SER A 100 11.23 -5.88 2.79
CA SER A 100 9.88 -5.74 2.21
C SER A 100 8.93 -6.87 2.64
N ILE A 101 9.38 -8.12 2.62
CA ILE A 101 8.59 -9.29 3.07
C ILE A 101 8.21 -9.14 4.55
N MET A 102 9.17 -8.73 5.40
CA MET A 102 8.92 -8.53 6.83
C MET A 102 7.94 -7.40 7.08
N LEU A 103 8.08 -6.27 6.38
CA LEU A 103 7.11 -5.17 6.45
C LEU A 103 5.72 -5.63 6.01
N HIS A 104 5.61 -6.43 4.95
CA HIS A 104 4.33 -6.95 4.48
C HIS A 104 3.69 -7.91 5.50
N PHE A 105 4.48 -8.81 6.08
CA PHE A 105 4.04 -9.70 7.17
C PHE A 105 3.51 -8.89 8.36
N PHE A 106 4.28 -7.90 8.86
CA PHE A 106 3.86 -7.09 10.00
C PHE A 106 2.61 -6.27 9.68
N ASN A 107 2.46 -5.79 8.46
CA ASN A 107 1.22 -5.15 8.02
C ASN A 107 0.03 -6.12 8.05
N GLY A 108 0.18 -7.35 7.55
CA GLY A 108 -0.86 -8.39 7.65
C GLY A 108 -1.26 -8.68 9.10
N LEU A 109 -0.28 -8.77 9.99
CA LEU A 109 -0.51 -8.93 11.43
C LEU A 109 -1.24 -7.72 12.04
N LEU A 110 -0.83 -6.50 11.69
CA LEU A 110 -1.48 -5.27 12.16
C LEU A 110 -2.91 -5.14 11.62
N VAL A 111 -3.18 -5.52 10.38
CA VAL A 111 -4.54 -5.62 9.82
C VAL A 111 -5.38 -6.56 10.68
N TYR A 112 -4.89 -7.76 11.00
CA TYR A 112 -5.60 -8.70 11.88
C TYR A 112 -5.88 -8.07 13.25
N LEU A 113 -4.88 -7.47 13.90
CA LEU A 113 -5.00 -6.91 15.25
C LEU A 113 -5.95 -5.71 15.30
N VAL A 114 -5.85 -4.78 14.35
CA VAL A 114 -6.74 -3.61 14.25
C VAL A 114 -8.18 -4.07 14.02
N LEU A 115 -8.42 -4.92 13.02
CA LEU A 115 -9.78 -5.40 12.73
C LEU A 115 -10.34 -6.26 13.86
N GLN A 116 -9.52 -7.05 14.55
CA GLN A 116 -9.95 -7.81 15.73
C GLN A 116 -10.39 -6.88 16.88
N LYS A 117 -9.70 -5.75 17.07
CA LYS A 117 -10.09 -4.73 18.06
C LYS A 117 -11.35 -3.97 17.65
N LEU A 118 -11.53 -3.71 16.36
CA LEU A 118 -12.70 -2.99 15.84
C LEU A 118 -13.94 -3.88 15.79
N PHE A 119 -13.86 -5.01 15.09
CA PHE A 119 -15.03 -5.84 14.79
C PHE A 119 -15.31 -6.87 15.89
N ASN A 120 -14.30 -7.28 16.66
CA ASN A 120 -14.38 -8.41 17.58
C ASN A 120 -14.89 -9.70 16.89
N LYS A 121 -14.48 -9.93 15.65
CA LYS A 121 -14.87 -11.09 14.82
C LYS A 121 -13.61 -11.75 14.24
N LYS A 122 -13.10 -12.77 14.95
CA LYS A 122 -11.85 -13.48 14.60
C LYS A 122 -11.79 -13.93 13.14
N PHE A 123 -12.89 -14.52 12.65
CA PHE A 123 -12.97 -15.01 11.28
C PHE A 123 -12.78 -13.88 10.26
N ILE A 124 -13.50 -12.76 10.43
CA ILE A 124 -13.44 -11.63 9.51
C ILE A 124 -12.03 -11.03 9.55
N SER A 125 -11.47 -10.79 10.74
CA SER A 125 -10.14 -10.21 10.89
C SER A 125 -9.05 -11.10 10.29
N PHE A 126 -9.09 -12.41 10.57
CA PHE A 126 -8.11 -13.36 10.03
C PHE A 126 -8.22 -13.48 8.52
N PHE A 127 -9.42 -13.68 7.99
CA PHE A 127 -9.61 -13.85 6.55
C PHE A 127 -9.27 -12.56 5.78
N THR A 128 -9.52 -11.39 6.36
CA THR A 128 -9.10 -10.11 5.79
C THR A 128 -7.58 -10.00 5.74
N SER A 129 -6.88 -10.35 6.84
CA SER A 129 -5.42 -10.35 6.85
C SER A 129 -4.83 -11.39 5.90
N LEU A 130 -5.46 -12.56 5.78
CA LEU A 130 -5.04 -13.62 4.87
C LEU A 130 -5.14 -13.16 3.42
N LEU A 131 -6.31 -12.64 3.01
CA LEU A 131 -6.49 -12.07 1.67
C LEU A 131 -5.47 -10.96 1.42
N PHE A 132 -5.28 -10.05 2.39
CA PHE A 132 -4.30 -8.97 2.28
C PHE A 132 -2.88 -9.49 2.00
N ILE A 133 -2.40 -10.52 2.70
CA ILE A 133 -1.02 -11.01 2.52
C ILE A 133 -0.81 -11.88 1.29
N ILE A 134 -1.87 -12.47 0.71
CA ILE A 134 -1.74 -13.36 -0.45
C ILE A 134 -2.20 -12.72 -1.76
N HIS A 135 -2.84 -11.55 -1.74
CA HIS A 135 -3.44 -11.00 -2.93
C HIS A 135 -2.38 -10.43 -3.89
N PRO A 136 -2.42 -10.77 -5.19
CA PRO A 136 -1.37 -10.40 -6.15
C PRO A 136 -1.29 -8.90 -6.43
N VAL A 137 -2.33 -8.13 -6.10
CA VAL A 137 -2.29 -6.64 -6.15
C VAL A 137 -1.18 -6.05 -5.27
N GLN A 138 -0.75 -6.78 -4.24
CA GLN A 138 0.29 -6.31 -3.32
C GLN A 138 1.71 -6.49 -3.88
N THR A 139 1.87 -7.25 -4.96
CA THR A 139 3.19 -7.63 -5.49
C THR A 139 4.03 -6.44 -5.88
N GLU A 140 3.45 -5.41 -6.52
CA GLU A 140 4.17 -4.18 -6.85
C GLU A 140 4.72 -3.48 -5.59
N ALA A 141 3.99 -3.50 -4.47
CA ALA A 141 4.42 -2.86 -3.23
C ALA A 141 5.49 -3.66 -2.46
N VAL A 142 5.57 -4.98 -2.68
CA VAL A 142 6.42 -5.91 -1.91
C VAL A 142 7.65 -6.36 -2.70
N ALA A 143 7.48 -6.72 -3.98
CA ALA A 143 8.55 -7.18 -4.86
C ALA A 143 9.46 -6.04 -5.31
N TYR A 144 8.92 -4.83 -5.45
CA TYR A 144 9.70 -3.65 -5.78
C TYR A 144 10.39 -3.08 -4.53
N ALA A 145 11.72 -3.14 -4.47
CA ALA A 145 12.47 -2.76 -3.26
C ALA A 145 12.21 -1.29 -2.86
N SER A 146 12.30 -0.33 -3.79
CA SER A 146 11.95 1.06 -3.51
C SER A 146 10.44 1.31 -3.34
N GLY A 147 9.61 0.44 -3.91
CA GLY A 147 8.15 0.41 -3.72
C GLY A 147 7.71 0.12 -2.26
N ARG A 148 8.62 -0.37 -1.42
CA ARG A 148 8.34 -0.65 0.01
C ARG A 148 7.93 0.57 0.84
N THR A 149 8.01 1.77 0.29
CA THR A 149 7.42 2.98 0.88
C THR A 149 5.96 2.77 1.28
N ASP A 150 5.18 2.02 0.49
CA ASP A 150 3.78 1.69 0.75
C ASP A 150 3.59 0.79 1.99
N PRO A 151 4.27 -0.36 2.08
CA PRO A 151 4.35 -1.16 3.30
C PRO A 151 4.86 -0.38 4.52
N LEU A 152 5.85 0.50 4.34
CA LEU A 152 6.47 1.21 5.45
C LEU A 152 5.52 2.25 6.07
N TYR A 153 4.88 3.11 5.28
CA TYR A 153 3.92 4.07 5.83
C TYR A 153 2.71 3.33 6.42
N THR A 154 2.27 2.25 5.78
CA THR A 154 1.14 1.45 6.26
C THR A 154 1.43 0.82 7.63
N TYR A 155 2.67 0.38 7.86
CA TYR A 155 3.08 -0.19 9.14
C TYR A 155 2.94 0.83 10.27
N PHE A 156 3.45 2.04 10.04
CA PHE A 156 3.32 3.12 11.02
C PHE A 156 1.87 3.60 11.18
N LEU A 157 1.10 3.67 10.10
CA LEU A 157 -0.31 4.05 10.13
C LEU A 157 -1.16 3.05 10.93
N LEU A 158 -1.08 1.76 10.61
CA LEU A 158 -1.83 0.72 11.31
C LEU A 158 -1.36 0.55 12.75
N GLY A 159 -0.06 0.70 13.01
CA GLY A 159 0.51 0.75 14.35
C GLY A 159 -0.06 1.92 15.16
N CYS A 160 -0.17 3.10 14.55
CA CYS A 160 -0.82 4.25 15.18
C CYS A 160 -2.28 3.94 15.54
N LEU A 161 -3.08 3.44 14.59
CA LEU A 161 -4.48 3.07 14.85
C LEU A 161 -4.60 2.08 16.02
N LEU A 162 -3.75 1.06 16.07
CA LEU A 162 -3.76 0.08 17.15
C LEU A 162 -3.45 0.71 18.52
N ILE A 163 -2.44 1.58 18.59
CA ILE A 163 -2.07 2.32 19.81
C ILE A 163 -3.21 3.28 20.20
N THR A 164 -3.82 3.98 19.25
CA THR A 164 -4.95 4.90 19.49
C THR A 164 -6.15 4.17 20.07
N ILE A 165 -6.49 2.97 19.57
CA ILE A 165 -7.56 2.15 20.16
C ILE A 165 -7.26 1.83 21.63
N GLN A 166 -6.01 1.48 21.94
CA GLN A 166 -5.60 1.20 23.32
C GLN A 166 -5.66 2.46 24.20
N PHE A 167 -5.27 3.62 23.67
CA PHE A 167 -5.33 4.90 24.36
C PHE A 167 -6.78 5.32 24.69
N PHE A 168 -7.72 5.09 23.76
CA PHE A 168 -9.13 5.43 23.99
C PHE A 168 -9.82 4.45 24.94
N THR A 169 -9.34 3.22 25.04
CA THR A 169 -9.91 2.19 25.93
C THR A 169 -9.23 2.11 27.31
N SER A 170 -8.13 2.85 27.53
CA SER A 170 -7.45 2.88 28.82
C SER A 170 -8.31 3.56 29.90
N ARG A 171 -8.23 3.09 31.16
CA ARG A 171 -8.97 3.71 32.28
C ARG A 171 -8.50 5.13 32.56
N ARG A 172 -7.18 5.35 32.58
CA ARG A 172 -6.54 6.67 32.82
C ARG A 172 -5.84 7.18 31.57
N PHE A 173 -5.53 8.48 31.55
CA PHE A 173 -4.70 9.06 30.50
C PHE A 173 -3.32 8.39 30.55
N ASN A 174 -2.94 7.70 29.47
CA ASN A 174 -1.66 7.04 29.37
C ASN A 174 -0.77 7.86 28.43
N PHE A 175 0.19 8.57 29.00
CA PHE A 175 1.09 9.46 28.27
C PHE A 175 1.95 8.70 27.23
N MET A 176 2.35 7.47 27.53
CA MET A 176 3.12 6.62 26.60
C MET A 176 2.30 6.25 25.36
N LEU A 177 1.02 5.93 25.52
CA LEU A 177 0.15 5.63 24.37
C LEU A 177 -0.17 6.89 23.55
N PHE A 178 -0.37 8.03 24.23
CA PHE A 178 -0.59 9.31 23.56
C PHE A 178 0.61 9.71 22.70
N THR A 179 1.80 9.78 23.30
CA THR A 179 3.05 10.12 22.60
C THR A 179 3.46 9.07 21.58
N GLY A 180 3.28 7.78 21.89
CA GLY A 180 3.53 6.68 20.94
C GLY A 180 2.67 6.78 19.68
N SER A 181 1.37 7.09 19.82
CA SER A 181 0.50 7.30 18.65
C SER A 181 0.93 8.50 17.81
N ALA A 182 1.30 9.62 18.45
CA ALA A 182 1.82 10.80 17.75
C ALA A 182 3.12 10.51 16.99
N ALA A 183 4.06 9.77 17.60
CA ALA A 183 5.31 9.37 16.95
C ALA A 183 5.06 8.48 15.73
N PHE A 184 4.20 7.46 15.86
CA PHE A 184 3.83 6.59 14.74
C PHE A 184 3.12 7.36 13.62
N PHE A 185 2.30 8.36 13.96
CA PHE A 185 1.67 9.21 12.94
C PHE A 185 2.70 10.03 12.16
N ILE A 186 3.62 10.70 12.86
CA ILE A 186 4.73 11.44 12.22
C ILE A 186 5.55 10.48 11.34
N PHE A 187 5.88 9.29 11.82
CA PHE A 187 6.60 8.30 11.04
C PHE A 187 5.82 7.81 9.81
N SER A 188 4.50 7.72 9.88
CA SER A 188 3.70 7.43 8.70
C SER A 188 3.87 8.51 7.62
N ILE A 189 3.71 9.79 7.98
CA ILE A 189 3.84 10.92 7.03
C ILE A 189 5.26 11.00 6.47
N LEU A 190 6.28 10.82 7.32
CA LEU A 190 7.69 10.85 6.93
C LEU A 190 8.14 9.64 6.09
N SER A 191 7.33 8.57 6.05
CA SER A 191 7.54 7.43 5.15
C SER A 191 6.90 7.66 3.78
N LYS A 192 5.69 8.23 3.75
CA LYS A 192 4.95 8.62 2.55
C LYS A 192 3.90 9.68 2.90
N GLU A 193 3.77 10.69 2.05
CA GLU A 193 2.80 11.79 2.20
C GLU A 193 1.34 11.32 2.36
N SER A 194 1.00 10.14 1.87
CA SER A 194 -0.32 9.51 2.04
C SER A 194 -0.71 9.26 3.50
N GLY A 195 0.24 9.31 4.46
CA GLY A 195 -0.03 9.19 5.89
C GLY A 195 -0.95 10.28 6.46
N ILE A 196 -1.10 11.41 5.77
CA ILE A 196 -1.92 12.57 6.17
C ILE A 196 -3.41 12.24 6.40
N ILE A 197 -3.86 11.07 5.94
CA ILE A 197 -5.26 10.63 6.06
C ILE A 197 -5.64 10.14 7.47
N LEU A 198 -4.67 9.95 8.36
CA LEU A 198 -4.87 9.27 9.63
C LEU A 198 -5.93 9.93 10.54
N PRO A 199 -6.04 11.27 10.68
CA PRO A 199 -7.12 11.86 11.49
C PRO A 199 -8.51 11.45 11.00
N PHE A 200 -8.71 11.35 9.68
CA PHE A 200 -9.97 10.92 9.09
C PHE A 200 -10.26 9.44 9.40
N LEU A 201 -9.24 8.57 9.39
CA LEU A 201 -9.39 7.17 9.81
C LEU A 201 -9.74 7.05 11.30
N ILE A 202 -9.21 7.93 12.15
CA ILE A 202 -9.58 7.97 13.57
C ILE A 202 -11.03 8.41 13.74
N ILE A 203 -11.49 9.40 12.99
CA ILE A 203 -12.90 9.83 12.99
C ILE A 203 -13.80 8.68 12.55
N LEU A 204 -13.47 7.99 11.46
CA LEU A 204 -14.18 6.80 10.99
C LEU A 204 -14.29 5.73 12.08
N MET A 205 -13.17 5.45 12.75
CA MET A 205 -13.08 4.49 13.85
C MET A 205 -13.94 4.89 15.05
N LEU A 206 -13.92 6.16 15.47
CA LEU A 206 -14.72 6.66 16.59
C LEU A 206 -16.22 6.49 16.33
N ILE A 207 -16.68 6.83 15.11
CA ILE A 207 -18.06 6.66 14.66
C ILE A 207 -18.44 5.17 14.64
N PHE A 208 -17.55 4.32 14.12
CA PHE A 208 -17.75 2.88 14.06
C PHE A 208 -17.93 2.28 15.46
N MET A 209 -16.97 2.52 16.36
CA MET A 209 -16.98 2.01 17.73
C MET A 209 -18.07 2.62 18.62
N ASN A 210 -18.78 3.65 18.14
CA ASN A 210 -19.76 4.42 18.92
C ASN A 210 -19.17 4.96 20.23
N LEU A 211 -17.87 5.25 20.24
CA LEU A 211 -17.21 5.84 21.40
C LEU A 211 -17.76 7.25 21.55
N LYS A 212 -18.63 7.45 22.54
CA LYS A 212 -19.12 8.80 22.84
C LYS A 212 -17.91 9.68 23.16
N ILE A 213 -17.87 10.89 22.60
CA ILE A 213 -16.92 11.96 22.92
C ILE A 213 -17.25 12.54 24.30
N LYS A 214 -17.36 11.68 25.33
CA LYS A 214 -17.53 12.09 26.73
C LYS A 214 -16.18 12.42 27.37
N SER A 215 -15.09 11.93 26.78
CA SER A 215 -13.72 12.22 27.21
C SER A 215 -13.10 13.29 26.30
N ARG A 216 -12.25 14.17 26.86
CA ARG A 216 -11.43 15.10 26.08
C ARG A 216 -10.33 14.41 25.26
N ARG A 217 -10.06 13.11 25.50
CA ARG A 217 -8.94 12.38 24.87
C ARG A 217 -8.99 12.33 23.33
N PRO A 218 -10.11 11.96 22.68
CA PRO A 218 -10.17 11.99 21.22
C PRO A 218 -9.96 13.40 20.66
N ILE A 219 -10.50 14.43 21.32
CA ILE A 219 -10.36 15.83 20.89
C ILE A 219 -8.88 16.27 20.96
N LEU A 220 -8.20 15.99 22.08
CA LEU A 220 -6.77 16.32 22.23
C LEU A 220 -5.90 15.61 21.19
N LEU A 221 -6.14 14.33 20.94
CA LEU A 221 -5.35 13.57 19.97
C LEU A 221 -5.63 14.00 18.53
N LEU A 222 -6.90 14.20 18.16
CA LEU A 222 -7.26 14.72 16.84
C LEU A 222 -6.72 16.14 16.64
N GLY A 223 -6.81 17.00 17.65
CA GLY A 223 -6.21 18.34 17.60
C GLY A 223 -4.71 18.29 17.38
N LEU A 224 -3.98 17.40 18.08
CA LEU A 224 -2.55 17.18 17.83
C LEU A 224 -2.29 16.71 16.40
N PHE A 225 -3.06 15.75 15.91
CA PHE A 225 -2.81 15.17 14.58
C PHE A 225 -3.10 16.18 13.47
N LEU A 226 -4.20 16.92 13.57
CA LEU A 226 -4.50 18.01 12.64
C LEU A 226 -3.42 19.10 12.67
N THR A 227 -2.88 19.44 13.85
CA THR A 227 -1.75 20.37 13.94
C THR A 227 -0.51 19.84 13.23
N VAL A 228 -0.19 18.55 13.39
CA VAL A 228 0.93 17.91 12.67
C VAL A 228 0.71 17.94 11.16
N ASP A 229 -0.51 17.68 10.67
CA ASP A 229 -0.83 17.77 9.25
C ASP A 229 -0.69 19.19 8.71
N LEU A 230 -1.20 20.18 9.45
CA LEU A 230 -1.07 21.59 9.07
C LEU A 230 0.40 22.02 9.01
N ILE A 231 1.23 21.60 9.96
CA ILE A 231 2.68 21.83 9.94
C ILE A 231 3.31 21.15 8.72
N TYR A 232 2.97 19.89 8.45
CA TYR A 232 3.52 19.16 7.31
C TYR A 232 3.13 19.83 5.98
N ILE A 233 1.85 20.18 5.81
CA ILE A 233 1.36 20.91 4.64
C ILE A 233 2.10 22.24 4.49
N PHE A 234 2.22 23.02 5.57
CA PHE A 234 2.96 24.28 5.56
C PHE A 234 4.43 24.10 5.14
N LEU A 235 5.10 23.06 5.62
CA LEU A 235 6.46 22.73 5.18
C LEU A 235 6.50 22.35 3.70
N ARG A 236 5.52 21.59 3.20
CA ARG A 236 5.38 21.25 1.77
C ARG A 236 5.11 22.46 0.88
N PHE A 237 4.49 23.52 1.40
CA PHE A 237 4.34 24.80 0.69
C PHE A 237 5.61 25.65 0.68
N THR A 238 6.49 25.48 1.68
CA THR A 238 7.62 26.38 1.91
C THR A 238 8.97 25.68 1.68
N LYS A 239 9.51 25.01 2.69
CA LYS A 239 10.88 24.45 2.72
C LYS A 239 11.02 23.12 1.99
N LEU A 240 9.94 22.35 1.88
CA LEU A 240 9.90 21.03 1.25
C LEU A 240 9.21 21.07 -0.12
N ASN A 241 9.12 22.26 -0.73
CA ASN A 241 8.70 22.43 -2.11
C ASN A 241 9.93 22.40 -3.02
N PHE A 242 10.33 21.20 -3.46
CA PHE A 242 11.56 21.04 -4.26
C PHE A 242 11.38 21.41 -5.73
N LEU A 243 10.17 21.20 -6.26
CA LEU A 243 9.78 21.59 -7.61
C LEU A 243 8.37 22.22 -7.55
N ASN A 244 7.37 21.37 -7.34
CA ASN A 244 5.99 21.79 -7.14
C ASN A 244 5.21 20.74 -6.34
N SER A 245 5.14 20.91 -5.02
CA SER A 245 4.50 19.98 -4.06
C SER A 245 3.10 19.52 -4.43
N PHE A 246 2.34 20.29 -5.21
CA PHE A 246 0.94 20.03 -5.51
C PHE A 246 0.65 19.85 -7.00
N ASN A 247 1.68 19.81 -7.85
CA ASN A 247 1.56 19.39 -9.23
C ASN A 247 2.86 18.74 -9.71
N PHE A 248 2.81 17.45 -10.01
CA PHE A 248 3.99 16.67 -10.38
C PHE A 248 4.29 16.71 -11.88
N TYR A 249 3.47 17.40 -12.68
CA TYR A 249 3.67 17.58 -14.11
C TYR A 249 4.48 18.84 -14.38
N ASP A 250 5.58 18.69 -15.13
CA ASP A 250 6.41 19.81 -15.57
C ASP A 250 5.69 20.68 -16.61
N VAL A 251 4.88 20.04 -17.46
CA VAL A 251 4.09 20.71 -18.51
C VAL A 251 2.60 20.55 -18.21
N PRO A 252 1.83 21.64 -18.19
CA PRO A 252 0.38 21.57 -18.02
C PRO A 252 -0.28 20.72 -19.12
N THR A 253 -1.08 19.75 -18.69
CA THR A 253 -1.94 18.90 -19.53
C THR A 253 -3.40 19.13 -19.15
N LEU A 254 -4.34 18.69 -19.99
CA LEU A 254 -5.77 18.71 -19.65
C LEU A 254 -6.05 18.03 -18.30
N TYR A 255 -5.37 16.92 -18.00
CA TYR A 255 -5.51 16.23 -16.73
C TYR A 255 -4.92 17.04 -15.55
N SER A 256 -3.71 17.57 -15.68
CA SER A 256 -3.05 18.27 -14.57
C SER A 256 -3.70 19.62 -14.25
N SER A 257 -4.28 20.29 -15.24
CA SER A 257 -4.83 21.64 -15.10
C SER A 257 -6.25 21.67 -14.55
N HIS A 258 -7.05 20.60 -14.75
CA HIS A 258 -8.49 20.60 -14.50
C HIS A 258 -8.88 19.56 -13.44
N LEU A 259 -9.42 19.99 -12.30
CA LEU A 259 -9.82 19.08 -11.22
C LEU A 259 -10.97 18.15 -11.66
N GLU A 260 -11.92 18.70 -12.39
CA GLU A 260 -13.08 17.99 -12.96
C GLU A 260 -12.64 16.83 -13.85
N VAL A 261 -11.66 17.04 -14.73
CA VAL A 261 -11.09 15.99 -15.59
C VAL A 261 -10.46 14.87 -14.75
N ARG A 262 -9.79 15.22 -13.65
CA ARG A 262 -9.20 14.22 -12.74
C ARG A 262 -10.27 13.41 -12.02
N LEU A 263 -11.31 14.06 -11.50
CA LEU A 263 -12.43 13.39 -10.84
C LEU A 263 -13.21 12.48 -11.82
N PHE A 264 -13.43 12.94 -13.05
CA PHE A 264 -14.06 12.13 -14.08
C PHE A 264 -13.18 10.94 -14.47
N THR A 265 -11.89 11.16 -14.67
CA THR A 265 -10.94 10.07 -14.97
C THR A 265 -10.90 9.05 -13.83
N PHE A 266 -10.93 9.51 -12.57
CA PHE A 266 -10.96 8.64 -11.40
C PHE A 266 -12.18 7.73 -11.36
N SER A 267 -13.33 8.15 -11.92
CA SER A 267 -14.53 7.30 -11.99
C SER A 267 -14.27 5.97 -12.71
N LYS A 268 -13.51 5.98 -13.80
CA LYS A 268 -13.10 4.77 -14.54
C LYS A 268 -12.00 4.02 -13.80
N VAL A 269 -11.00 4.73 -13.29
CA VAL A 269 -9.88 4.16 -12.52
C VAL A 269 -10.39 3.40 -11.29
N PHE A 270 -11.43 3.90 -10.61
CA PHE A 270 -12.09 3.23 -9.49
C PHE A 270 -12.59 1.83 -9.88
N PHE A 271 -13.23 1.68 -11.04
CA PHE A 271 -13.68 0.37 -11.51
C PHE A 271 -12.53 -0.52 -11.99
N ASN A 272 -11.46 0.05 -12.56
CA ASN A 272 -10.25 -0.71 -12.85
C ASN A 272 -9.65 -1.29 -11.55
N TYR A 273 -9.61 -0.51 -10.48
CA TYR A 273 -9.16 -0.98 -9.17
C TYR A 273 -10.04 -2.08 -8.61
N LEU A 274 -11.37 -1.94 -8.68
CA LEU A 274 -12.27 -3.02 -8.28
C LEU A 274 -12.06 -4.28 -9.13
N LEU A 275 -11.89 -4.13 -10.45
CA LEU A 275 -11.63 -5.24 -11.35
C LEU A 275 -10.35 -5.99 -10.95
N VAL A 276 -9.27 -5.29 -10.66
CA VAL A 276 -8.00 -5.91 -10.24
C VAL A 276 -8.12 -6.58 -8.87
N LEU A 277 -8.94 -6.05 -7.96
CA LEU A 277 -9.19 -6.67 -6.64
C LEU A 277 -10.04 -7.94 -6.70
N PHE A 278 -10.96 -8.06 -7.65
CA PHE A 278 -11.80 -9.25 -7.80
C PHE A 278 -11.24 -10.26 -8.81
N PHE A 279 -10.55 -9.76 -9.84
CA PHE A 279 -10.03 -10.54 -10.96
C PHE A 279 -8.62 -10.06 -11.35
N PRO A 280 -7.59 -10.40 -10.55
CA PRO A 280 -6.20 -9.98 -10.79
C PRO A 280 -5.52 -10.77 -11.94
N LYS A 281 -6.15 -10.76 -13.11
CA LYS A 281 -5.62 -11.39 -14.32
C LYS A 281 -4.54 -10.51 -14.94
N ASP A 282 -4.89 -9.29 -15.31
CA ASP A 282 -4.01 -8.37 -16.02
C ASP A 282 -3.45 -7.37 -15.01
N LEU A 283 -2.30 -7.73 -14.43
CA LEU A 283 -1.55 -6.85 -13.54
C LEU A 283 -0.48 -6.13 -14.37
N ILE A 284 -0.62 -4.81 -14.47
CA ILE A 284 0.10 -3.93 -15.38
C ILE A 284 0.69 -2.80 -14.54
N VAL A 285 2.02 -2.63 -14.58
CA VAL A 285 2.69 -1.55 -13.84
C VAL A 285 2.55 -0.21 -14.56
N ALA A 286 2.64 -0.24 -15.89
CA ALA A 286 2.66 0.95 -16.72
C ALA A 286 1.27 1.31 -17.28
N ARG A 287 0.28 1.47 -16.41
CA ARG A 287 -1.10 1.80 -16.82
C ARG A 287 -1.20 3.26 -17.24
N LYS A 288 -1.87 3.48 -18.37
CA LYS A 288 -2.26 4.82 -18.82
C LYS A 288 -3.76 4.83 -19.05
N PRO A 289 -4.56 5.20 -18.04
CA PRO A 289 -6.00 5.26 -18.21
C PRO A 289 -6.36 6.34 -19.23
N GLU A 290 -7.52 6.13 -19.86
CA GLU A 290 -8.13 7.12 -20.74
C GLU A 290 -8.54 8.35 -19.92
N ILE A 291 -8.20 9.54 -20.42
CA ILE A 291 -8.56 10.80 -19.77
C ILE A 291 -10.02 11.12 -20.11
N ILE A 292 -10.87 11.25 -19.08
CA ILE A 292 -12.29 11.52 -19.26
C ILE A 292 -12.56 13.00 -19.06
N THR A 293 -13.18 13.64 -20.05
CA THR A 293 -13.41 15.09 -20.08
C THR A 293 -14.87 15.50 -19.91
N SER A 294 -15.82 14.55 -19.96
CA SER A 294 -17.25 14.83 -19.92
C SER A 294 -17.94 14.17 -18.72
N PHE A 295 -18.82 14.92 -18.05
CA PHE A 295 -19.67 14.41 -16.98
C PHE A 295 -20.68 13.34 -17.48
N LEU A 296 -21.12 13.45 -18.74
CA LEU A 296 -22.05 12.50 -19.35
C LEU A 296 -21.36 11.21 -19.83
N ASN A 297 -20.05 11.07 -19.60
CA ASN A 297 -19.36 9.82 -19.89
C ASN A 297 -19.97 8.66 -19.08
N PRO A 298 -20.20 7.48 -19.69
CA PRO A 298 -20.82 6.35 -19.01
C PRO A 298 -20.17 5.98 -17.67
N TRP A 299 -18.84 6.05 -17.58
CA TRP A 299 -18.11 5.71 -16.34
C TRP A 299 -18.43 6.65 -15.18
N VAL A 300 -18.63 7.95 -15.44
CA VAL A 300 -18.98 8.96 -14.43
C VAL A 300 -20.41 8.71 -13.92
N LEU A 301 -21.33 8.39 -14.82
CA LEU A 301 -22.72 8.08 -14.48
C LEU A 301 -22.82 6.78 -13.67
N ILE A 302 -22.13 5.72 -14.10
CA ILE A 302 -22.08 4.44 -13.38
C ILE A 302 -21.45 4.62 -11.99
N PHE A 303 -20.38 5.40 -11.88
CA PHE A 303 -19.75 5.70 -10.59
C PHE A 303 -20.70 6.46 -9.65
N SER A 304 -21.40 7.48 -10.17
CA SER A 304 -22.36 8.27 -9.40
C SER A 304 -23.53 7.40 -8.90
N PHE A 305 -24.07 6.53 -9.77
CA PHE A 305 -25.06 5.53 -9.38
C PHE A 305 -24.53 4.57 -8.31
N PHE A 306 -23.31 4.06 -8.47
CA PHE A 306 -22.65 3.20 -7.48
C PHE A 306 -22.54 3.89 -6.12
N VAL A 307 -22.12 5.15 -6.07
CA VAL A 307 -22.02 5.93 -4.82
C VAL A 307 -23.39 6.09 -4.16
N ILE A 308 -24.45 6.39 -4.93
CA ILE A 308 -25.82 6.49 -4.41
C ILE A 308 -26.26 5.15 -3.81
N VAL A 309 -26.04 4.04 -4.51
CA VAL A 309 -26.38 2.70 -4.02
C VAL A 309 -25.59 2.36 -2.75
N ALA A 310 -24.30 2.70 -2.70
CA ALA A 310 -23.46 2.49 -1.52
C ALA A 310 -24.00 3.27 -0.31
N ILE A 311 -24.34 4.55 -0.49
CA ILE A 311 -24.94 5.39 0.54
C ILE A 311 -26.28 4.81 1.02
N PHE A 312 -27.14 4.36 0.09
CA PHE A 312 -28.41 3.73 0.43
C PHE A 312 -28.22 2.45 1.27
N ILE A 313 -27.29 1.56 0.88
CA ILE A 313 -26.97 0.34 1.64
C ILE A 313 -26.45 0.70 3.03
N ILE A 314 -25.56 1.69 3.14
CA ILE A 314 -25.02 2.16 4.42
C ILE A 314 -26.13 2.70 5.30
N ALA A 315 -27.01 3.55 4.77
CA ALA A 315 -28.15 4.11 5.50
C ALA A 315 -29.11 3.02 6.00
N LYS A 316 -29.47 2.07 5.12
CA LYS A 316 -30.35 0.93 5.43
C LYS A 316 -29.80 0.05 6.54
N TYR A 317 -28.49 -0.24 6.52
CA TYR A 317 -27.86 -1.15 7.48
C TYR A 317 -27.13 -0.45 8.63
N TRP A 318 -27.19 0.87 8.74
CA TRP A 318 -26.45 1.66 9.75
C TRP A 318 -26.64 1.17 11.19
N LYS A 319 -27.88 0.83 11.56
CA LYS A 319 -28.24 0.38 12.91
C LYS A 319 -27.90 -1.09 13.17
N PHE A 320 -27.83 -1.91 12.13
CA PHE A 320 -27.71 -3.37 12.24
C PHE A 320 -26.29 -3.87 11.98
N ASN A 321 -25.57 -3.25 11.04
CA ASN A 321 -24.24 -3.66 10.66
C ASN A 321 -23.41 -2.49 10.10
N LYS A 322 -22.56 -1.94 10.97
CA LYS A 322 -21.67 -0.83 10.62
C LYS A 322 -20.47 -1.24 9.75
N ILE A 323 -20.27 -2.53 9.45
CA ILE A 323 -19.14 -2.98 8.61
C ILE A 323 -19.21 -2.37 7.21
N TYR A 324 -20.41 -2.20 6.63
CA TYR A 324 -20.56 -1.54 5.32
C TYR A 324 -20.08 -0.08 5.35
N PHE A 325 -20.46 0.66 6.40
CA PHE A 325 -19.97 2.03 6.62
C PHE A 325 -18.45 2.06 6.78
N PHE A 326 -17.91 1.17 7.61
CA PHE A 326 -16.47 1.12 7.85
C PHE A 326 -15.70 0.79 6.57
N ALA A 327 -16.11 -0.24 5.82
CA ALA A 327 -15.44 -0.63 4.58
C ALA A 327 -15.49 0.50 3.54
N PHE A 328 -16.66 1.09 3.31
CA PHE A 328 -16.80 2.20 2.36
C PHE A 328 -15.98 3.42 2.79
N GLY A 329 -16.10 3.85 4.05
CA GLY A 329 -15.35 4.98 4.58
C GLY A 329 -13.84 4.74 4.55
N TRP A 330 -13.38 3.54 4.89
CA TRP A 330 -11.97 3.16 4.83
C TRP A 330 -11.45 3.26 3.41
N PHE A 331 -12.16 2.69 2.43
CA PHE A 331 -11.74 2.72 1.03
C PHE A 331 -11.61 4.16 0.52
N ILE A 332 -12.64 5.00 0.74
CA ILE A 332 -12.65 6.39 0.29
C ILE A 332 -11.53 7.21 0.94
N ILE A 333 -11.34 7.08 2.26
CA ILE A 333 -10.29 7.84 2.97
C ILE A 333 -8.89 7.40 2.51
N THR A 334 -8.67 6.10 2.32
CA THR A 334 -7.34 5.57 1.99
C THR A 334 -6.95 5.72 0.53
N ILE A 335 -7.92 5.77 -0.39
CA ILE A 335 -7.66 6.04 -1.81
C ILE A 335 -7.54 7.54 -2.11
N LEU A 336 -8.03 8.41 -1.21
CA LEU A 336 -8.08 9.86 -1.40
C LEU A 336 -6.75 10.48 -1.86
N PRO A 337 -5.57 10.16 -1.26
CA PRO A 337 -4.30 10.79 -1.65
C PRO A 337 -3.89 10.51 -3.09
N VAL A 338 -4.40 9.42 -3.66
CA VAL A 338 -4.06 8.91 -5.00
C VAL A 338 -5.26 8.93 -5.95
N SER A 339 -6.34 9.61 -5.55
CA SER A 339 -7.59 9.71 -6.32
C SER A 339 -7.56 10.74 -7.46
N GLY A 340 -6.42 11.40 -7.66
CA GLY A 340 -6.26 12.46 -8.65
C GLY A 340 -6.68 13.85 -8.15
N ILE A 341 -6.99 14.06 -6.87
CA ILE A 341 -7.19 15.43 -6.33
C ILE A 341 -5.93 16.27 -6.59
N ILE A 342 -4.78 15.70 -6.22
CA ILE A 342 -3.46 16.22 -6.57
C ILE A 342 -3.01 15.50 -7.85
N PRO A 343 -2.63 16.21 -8.92
CA PRO A 343 -2.12 15.61 -10.13
C PRO A 343 -0.73 15.00 -9.87
N ILE A 344 -0.69 13.67 -9.84
CA ILE A 344 0.51 12.85 -9.72
C ILE A 344 0.84 12.16 -11.05
N ASN A 345 2.12 11.85 -11.27
CA ASN A 345 2.62 11.36 -12.57
C ASN A 345 2.03 10.02 -13.01
N ASN A 346 1.77 9.13 -12.05
CA ASN A 346 1.07 7.87 -12.29
C ASN A 346 -0.40 8.02 -11.86
N ILE A 347 -1.30 8.10 -12.84
CA ILE A 347 -2.76 8.21 -12.63
C ILE A 347 -3.32 6.93 -12.01
N GLU A 348 -2.80 5.77 -12.40
CA GLU A 348 -3.22 4.46 -11.93
C GLU A 348 -2.00 3.58 -11.65
N ALA A 349 -1.92 3.00 -10.45
CA ALA A 349 -0.88 2.04 -10.06
C ALA A 349 -1.44 1.01 -9.08
N GLU A 350 -0.91 -0.21 -9.07
CA GLU A 350 -1.46 -1.33 -8.28
C GLU A 350 -1.11 -1.13 -6.80
N HIS A 351 0.10 -0.66 -6.51
CA HIS A 351 0.56 -0.38 -5.16
C HIS A 351 -0.28 0.68 -4.44
N TYR A 352 -1.02 1.55 -5.16
CA TYR A 352 -1.98 2.48 -4.55
C TYR A 352 -3.13 1.76 -3.82
N LEU A 353 -3.41 0.51 -4.16
CA LEU A 353 -4.40 -0.32 -3.49
C LEU A 353 -3.88 -1.02 -2.24
N TYR A 354 -2.61 -0.82 -1.85
CA TYR A 354 -2.03 -1.50 -0.70
C TYR A 354 -2.91 -1.37 0.54
N LEU A 355 -3.10 -0.16 1.07
CA LEU A 355 -3.97 0.09 2.22
C LEU A 355 -5.50 0.06 1.91
N PRO A 356 -5.99 0.60 0.77
CA PRO A 356 -7.42 0.56 0.43
C PRO A 356 -8.00 -0.84 0.32
N SER A 357 -7.22 -1.82 -0.13
CA SER A 357 -7.67 -3.21 -0.30
C SER A 357 -8.21 -3.84 0.99
N VAL A 358 -7.75 -3.38 2.18
CA VAL A 358 -8.26 -3.82 3.49
C VAL A 358 -9.78 -3.63 3.60
N ALA A 359 -10.33 -2.55 3.05
CA ALA A 359 -11.77 -2.32 3.02
C ALA A 359 -12.50 -3.42 2.25
N VAL A 360 -12.08 -3.68 1.01
CA VAL A 360 -12.71 -4.67 0.13
C VAL A 360 -12.57 -6.07 0.71
N PHE A 361 -11.38 -6.44 1.18
CA PHE A 361 -11.15 -7.74 1.80
C PHE A 361 -11.94 -7.92 3.11
N SER A 362 -12.17 -6.84 3.88
CA SER A 362 -13.02 -6.90 5.07
C SER A 362 -14.49 -7.15 4.72
N LEU A 363 -14.98 -6.53 3.65
CA LEU A 363 -16.34 -6.73 3.17
C LEU A 363 -16.52 -8.15 2.60
N VAL A 364 -15.57 -8.62 1.78
CA VAL A 364 -15.56 -10.00 1.25
C VAL A 364 -15.54 -11.01 2.39
N SER A 365 -14.67 -10.82 3.39
CA SER A 365 -14.59 -11.70 4.57
C SER A 365 -15.90 -11.73 5.36
N PHE A 366 -16.56 -10.57 5.51
CA PHE A 366 -17.86 -10.47 6.14
C PHE A 366 -18.96 -11.20 5.34
N LEU A 367 -18.98 -11.06 4.02
CA LEU A 367 -19.96 -11.72 3.15
C LEU A 367 -19.77 -13.24 3.15
N ILE A 368 -18.51 -13.73 3.09
CA ILE A 368 -18.18 -15.15 3.22
C ILE A 368 -18.71 -15.70 4.54
N TYR A 369 -18.43 -15.01 5.66
CA TYR A 369 -18.94 -15.40 6.97
C TYR A 369 -20.47 -15.49 6.98
N LYS A 370 -21.15 -14.47 6.43
CA LYS A 370 -22.62 -14.39 6.41
C LYS A 370 -23.26 -15.49 5.56
N ILE A 371 -22.73 -15.77 4.38
CA ILE A 371 -23.23 -16.83 3.49
C ILE A 371 -23.05 -18.20 4.17
N TRP A 372 -21.86 -18.45 4.72
CA TRP A 372 -21.56 -19.71 5.41
C TRP A 372 -22.41 -19.90 6.67
N SER A 373 -22.63 -18.85 7.46
CA SER A 373 -23.41 -18.94 8.71
C SER A 373 -24.91 -19.12 8.45
N ASN A 374 -25.44 -18.57 7.36
CA ASN A 374 -26.88 -18.57 7.06
C ASN A 374 -27.36 -19.87 6.42
N SER A 375 -26.49 -20.60 5.71
CA SER A 375 -26.87 -21.91 5.17
C SER A 375 -27.15 -22.89 6.31
N ARG A 376 -28.22 -23.69 6.21
CA ARG A 376 -28.49 -24.83 7.11
C ARG A 376 -28.06 -26.17 6.50
N ASN A 377 -27.85 -26.22 5.18
CA ASN A 377 -27.49 -27.44 4.47
C ASN A 377 -25.97 -27.65 4.51
N TYR A 378 -25.54 -28.81 5.02
CA TYR A 378 -24.14 -29.18 5.16
C TYR A 378 -23.41 -29.28 3.81
N GLU A 379 -24.04 -29.85 2.78
CA GLU A 379 -23.42 -30.00 1.46
C GLU A 379 -23.16 -28.65 0.79
N ILE A 380 -24.10 -27.71 0.91
CA ILE A 380 -23.92 -26.34 0.40
C ILE A 380 -22.77 -25.65 1.15
N LYS A 381 -22.65 -25.82 2.48
CA LYS A 381 -21.53 -25.26 3.24
C LYS A 381 -20.20 -25.86 2.81
N ARG A 382 -20.15 -27.19 2.63
CA ARG A 382 -18.94 -27.90 2.20
C ARG A 382 -18.49 -27.41 0.83
N LEU A 383 -19.40 -27.37 -0.15
CA LEU A 383 -19.12 -26.84 -1.48
C LEU A 383 -18.63 -25.40 -1.43
N PHE A 384 -19.32 -24.53 -0.67
CA PHE A 384 -18.92 -23.14 -0.50
C PHE A 384 -17.51 -23.01 0.11
N CYS A 385 -17.17 -23.80 1.12
CA CYS A 385 -15.83 -23.82 1.71
C CYS A 385 -14.78 -24.25 0.70
N VAL A 386 -15.05 -25.29 -0.10
CA VAL A 386 -14.14 -25.75 -1.17
C VAL A 386 -13.90 -24.63 -2.18
N LEU A 387 -14.94 -23.93 -2.63
CA LEU A 387 -14.82 -22.80 -3.56
C LEU A 387 -13.99 -21.64 -2.98
N VAL A 388 -14.20 -21.31 -1.70
CA VAL A 388 -13.43 -20.27 -1.01
C VAL A 388 -11.96 -20.66 -0.86
N ILE A 389 -11.67 -21.92 -0.50
CA ILE A 389 -10.30 -22.43 -0.40
C ILE A 389 -9.63 -22.40 -1.77
N MET A 390 -10.33 -22.85 -2.83
CA MET A 390 -9.84 -22.81 -4.19
C MET A 390 -9.51 -21.37 -4.63
N ALA A 391 -10.38 -20.40 -4.33
CA ALA A 391 -10.13 -19.00 -4.63
C ALA A 391 -8.90 -18.45 -3.88
N VAL A 392 -8.74 -18.78 -2.60
CA VAL A 392 -7.55 -18.41 -1.79
C VAL A 392 -6.27 -19.00 -2.40
N LEU A 393 -6.29 -20.28 -2.79
CA LEU A 393 -5.14 -20.93 -3.43
C LEU A 393 -4.82 -20.29 -4.78
N LEU A 394 -5.83 -19.99 -5.61
CA LEU A 394 -5.63 -19.31 -6.89
C LEU A 394 -4.97 -17.93 -6.71
N LEU A 395 -5.41 -17.14 -5.72
CA LEU A 395 -4.79 -15.85 -5.39
C LEU A 395 -3.33 -16.04 -4.93
N PHE A 396 -3.09 -16.99 -4.04
CA PHE A 396 -1.75 -17.32 -3.56
C PHE A 396 -0.80 -17.69 -4.70
N PHE A 397 -1.20 -18.64 -5.56
CA PHE A 397 -0.37 -19.04 -6.70
C PHE A 397 -0.21 -17.91 -7.72
N ARG A 398 -1.25 -17.08 -7.92
CA ARG A 398 -1.14 -15.91 -8.79
C ARG A 398 -0.09 -14.93 -8.28
N THR A 399 0.02 -14.74 -6.97
CA THR A 399 1.06 -13.91 -6.33
C THR A 399 2.45 -14.50 -6.56
N VAL A 400 2.64 -15.79 -6.33
CA VAL A 400 3.93 -16.47 -6.58
C VAL A 400 4.33 -16.32 -8.05
N VAL A 401 3.40 -16.48 -8.99
CA VAL A 401 3.66 -16.27 -10.43
C VAL A 401 4.00 -14.82 -10.73
N ARG A 402 3.22 -13.87 -10.20
CA ARG A 402 3.41 -12.43 -10.43
C ARG A 402 4.74 -11.90 -9.88
N ASN A 403 5.29 -12.51 -8.83
CA ASN A 403 6.62 -12.18 -8.32
C ASN A 403 7.74 -12.41 -9.36
N TYR A 404 7.57 -13.35 -10.28
CA TYR A 404 8.54 -13.59 -11.36
C TYR A 404 8.55 -12.46 -12.39
N ASP A 405 7.47 -11.69 -12.53
CA ASP A 405 7.45 -10.53 -13.41
C ASP A 405 8.44 -9.45 -12.95
N TRP A 406 8.81 -9.45 -11.66
CA TRP A 406 9.78 -8.56 -11.03
C TRP A 406 11.19 -9.14 -10.94
N LYS A 407 11.47 -10.29 -11.59
CA LYS A 407 12.75 -10.99 -11.44
C LYS A 407 13.94 -10.22 -12.01
N ASP A 408 13.80 -9.71 -13.21
CA ASP A 408 14.86 -9.02 -13.94
C ASP A 408 14.27 -7.91 -14.85
N PRO A 409 15.06 -6.87 -15.15
CA PRO A 409 14.56 -5.69 -15.88
C PRO A 409 14.08 -6.04 -17.29
N GLU A 410 14.73 -6.98 -17.98
CA GLU A 410 14.36 -7.34 -19.35
C GLU A 410 12.96 -7.99 -19.39
N SER A 411 12.76 -9.02 -18.56
CA SER A 411 11.45 -9.68 -18.43
C SER A 411 10.37 -8.68 -18.03
N PHE A 412 10.66 -7.82 -17.05
CA PHE A 412 9.73 -6.82 -16.54
C PHE A 412 9.29 -5.82 -17.63
N TYR A 413 10.23 -5.20 -18.34
CA TYR A 413 9.89 -4.20 -19.36
C TYR A 413 9.27 -4.84 -20.60
N ALA A 414 9.73 -6.03 -21.02
CA ALA A 414 9.14 -6.74 -22.16
C ALA A 414 7.68 -7.15 -21.90
N LEU A 415 7.36 -7.66 -20.70
CA LEU A 415 5.99 -7.97 -20.31
C LEU A 415 5.12 -6.71 -20.23
N SER A 416 5.66 -5.63 -19.63
CA SER A 416 4.96 -4.35 -19.55
C SER A 416 4.62 -3.78 -20.92
N LEU A 417 5.49 -3.95 -21.92
CA LEU A 417 5.24 -3.50 -23.30
C LEU A 417 4.28 -4.40 -24.08
N LYS A 418 4.17 -5.69 -23.75
CA LYS A 418 3.12 -6.55 -24.33
C LYS A 418 1.73 -6.06 -23.92
N GLN A 419 1.59 -5.56 -22.68
CA GLN A 419 0.33 -5.05 -22.13
C GLN A 419 0.07 -3.59 -22.50
N SER A 420 1.12 -2.76 -22.49
CA SER A 420 1.08 -1.33 -22.82
C SER A 420 2.11 -0.98 -23.90
N PRO A 421 1.89 -1.36 -25.17
CA PRO A 421 2.87 -1.12 -26.24
C PRO A 421 3.26 0.34 -26.40
N TRP A 422 2.36 1.27 -26.08
CA TRP A 422 2.52 2.70 -26.30
C TRP A 422 3.35 3.41 -25.22
N ASN A 423 3.77 2.71 -24.16
CA ASN A 423 4.45 3.36 -23.04
C ASN A 423 5.92 3.70 -23.37
N ILE A 424 6.20 4.99 -23.53
CA ILE A 424 7.53 5.50 -23.93
C ILE A 424 8.60 5.16 -22.88
N SER A 425 8.30 5.34 -21.59
CA SER A 425 9.27 5.07 -20.51
C SER A 425 9.67 3.60 -20.46
N MET A 426 8.71 2.68 -20.61
CA MET A 426 9.00 1.24 -20.65
C MET A 426 9.81 0.85 -21.90
N ARG A 427 9.55 1.47 -23.07
CA ARG A 427 10.36 1.27 -24.28
C ARG A 427 11.79 1.76 -24.09
N HIS A 428 11.95 2.95 -23.52
CA HIS A 428 13.25 3.53 -23.24
C HIS A 428 14.06 2.65 -22.29
N ASN A 429 13.47 2.23 -21.17
CA ASN A 429 14.16 1.40 -20.19
C ASN A 429 14.51 0.01 -20.73
N LEU A 430 13.67 -0.61 -21.56
CA LEU A 430 14.02 -1.86 -22.24
C LEU A 430 15.19 -1.67 -23.21
N ALA A 431 15.18 -0.60 -24.00
CA ALA A 431 16.27 -0.29 -24.92
C ALA A 431 17.59 -0.05 -24.19
N MET A 432 17.56 0.68 -23.06
CA MET A 432 18.72 0.86 -22.19
C MET A 432 19.23 -0.46 -21.62
N THR A 433 18.33 -1.32 -21.14
CA THR A 433 18.67 -2.67 -20.65
C THR A 433 19.39 -3.50 -21.73
N TYR A 434 18.90 -3.48 -22.97
CA TYR A 434 19.57 -4.16 -24.08
C TYR A 434 20.93 -3.56 -24.44
N ALA A 435 21.05 -2.23 -24.40
CA ALA A 435 22.32 -1.56 -24.68
C ALA A 435 23.38 -1.92 -23.63
N GLU A 436 23.01 -1.98 -22.36
CA GLU A 436 23.89 -2.41 -21.26
C GLU A 436 24.31 -3.87 -21.40
N ASN A 437 23.36 -4.77 -21.64
CA ASN A 437 23.66 -6.20 -21.84
C ASN A 437 24.63 -6.42 -23.03
N ARG A 438 24.46 -5.67 -24.13
CA ARG A 438 25.38 -5.72 -25.28
C ARG A 438 26.78 -5.23 -24.92
N LYS A 439 26.91 -4.11 -24.20
CA LYS A 439 28.22 -3.61 -23.73
C LYS A 439 28.95 -4.63 -22.86
N ILE A 440 28.22 -5.28 -21.96
CA ILE A 440 28.75 -6.33 -21.10
C ILE A 440 29.27 -7.50 -21.94
N SER A 441 28.49 -7.97 -22.93
CA SER A 441 28.92 -9.07 -23.82
C SER A 441 30.17 -8.73 -24.63
N ALA A 442 30.27 -7.49 -25.15
CA ALA A 442 31.44 -7.02 -25.89
C ALA A 442 32.69 -6.96 -25.01
N ASN A 443 32.56 -6.50 -23.76
CA ASN A 443 33.68 -6.45 -22.81
C ASN A 443 34.17 -7.86 -22.41
N PHE A 444 33.27 -8.84 -22.29
CA PHE A 444 33.65 -10.24 -22.03
C PHE A 444 34.39 -10.88 -23.21
N GLU A 445 34.03 -10.52 -24.45
CA GLU A 445 34.76 -10.97 -25.64
C GLU A 445 36.14 -10.31 -25.76
N SER A 446 36.27 -9.03 -25.41
CA SER A 446 37.59 -8.37 -25.37
C SER A 446 38.48 -8.98 -24.29
N ASP A 447 37.96 -9.23 -23.08
CA ASP A 447 38.75 -9.83 -21.99
C ASP A 447 39.19 -11.27 -22.30
N LYS A 448 38.38 -12.04 -23.03
CA LYS A 448 38.79 -13.37 -23.54
C LYS A 448 39.87 -13.29 -24.61
N LYS A 449 39.88 -12.23 -25.43
CA LYS A 449 40.96 -11.97 -26.39
C LYS A 449 42.25 -11.54 -25.68
N TYR A 450 42.16 -10.71 -24.64
CA TYR A 450 43.33 -10.30 -23.84
C TYR A 450 43.92 -11.41 -22.97
N LYS A 451 43.15 -12.42 -22.55
CA LYS A 451 43.69 -13.61 -21.85
C LYS A 451 44.28 -14.68 -22.77
N LYS A 452 44.15 -14.52 -24.09
CA LYS A 452 44.69 -15.43 -25.11
C LYS A 452 45.86 -14.82 -25.91
N ALA A 453 46.17 -13.55 -25.68
CA ALA A 453 47.40 -12.90 -26.11
C ALA A 453 48.38 -12.92 -24.93
#